data_AF-A0A8H6AG82-F1
#
_entry.id   AF-A0A8H6AG82-F1
#
_cell.length_a   1.000
_cell.length_b   1.000
_cell.length_c   1.000
_cell.angle_alpha   90.00
_cell.angle_beta   90.00
_cell.angle_gamma   90.00
#
_symmetry.space_group_name_H-M   'P 1'
#
loop_
_entity.id
_entity.type
_entity.pdbx_description
1 polymer ?
#
loop_
_entity_poly.entity_id
_entity_poly.type
_entity_poly.pdbx_seq_one_letter_code
_entity_poly.pdbx_strand_id
1 'polypeptide(L)'
;MTSSALPTLESVEMMYISGHEGAGTIHAVITAVSSIQVGDPIAIEPSVPCRRCKASKRGTYNLCQEMRFAAVPPNVHGTLTKYYRVPKDFVYKVPPEMSLQEAAHLEPLSVAVHSTRLELIEVSLSYKFAVNQLDDHGNTPRSMAYPDGSQHIPKQQQLNTILKSHKHGMITG
;
A
#
# COMPACT_ATOMS: atom_id res chain seq x y z
N MET A 1 13.90 57.25 4.98
CA MET A 1 14.39 56.15 4.13
C MET A 1 14.22 54.87 4.92
N THR A 2 13.09 54.18 4.75
CA THR A 2 12.82 52.90 5.41
C THR A 2 13.51 51.81 4.60
N SER A 3 14.60 51.25 5.13
CA SER A 3 15.31 50.12 4.56
C SER A 3 14.44 48.87 4.66
N SER A 4 13.77 48.50 3.57
CA SER A 4 13.13 47.19 3.43
C SER A 4 14.23 46.14 3.29
N ALA A 5 14.56 45.47 4.38
CA ALA A 5 15.44 44.30 4.33
C ALA A 5 14.79 43.21 3.47
N LEU A 6 15.52 42.71 2.46
CA LEU A 6 15.15 41.52 1.71
C LEU A 6 15.06 40.31 2.66
N PRO A 7 14.06 39.43 2.54
CA PRO A 7 13.95 38.25 3.38
C PRO A 7 15.19 37.36 3.19
N THR A 8 15.79 36.93 4.31
CA THR A 8 16.89 35.96 4.33
C THR A 8 16.40 34.61 3.78
N LEU A 9 17.29 33.87 3.12
CA LEU A 9 17.05 32.56 2.49
C LEU A 9 16.62 31.43 3.48
N GLU A 10 16.28 31.74 4.73
CA GLU A 10 16.02 30.78 5.81
C GLU A 10 14.56 30.34 5.93
N SER A 11 13.63 30.83 5.12
CA SER A 11 12.21 30.44 5.20
C SER A 11 11.52 30.26 3.86
N VAL A 12 12.21 29.65 2.88
CA VAL A 12 11.49 29.00 1.79
C VAL A 12 10.86 27.74 2.38
N GLU A 13 9.55 27.76 2.63
CA GLU A 13 8.79 26.53 2.89
C GLU A 13 9.09 25.55 1.75
N MET A 14 9.87 24.52 2.03
CA MET A 14 10.16 23.49 1.05
C MET A 14 8.82 22.82 0.71
N MET A 15 8.34 23.01 -0.52
CA MET A 15 7.08 22.44 -1.01
C MET A 15 7.09 20.92 -0.76
N TYR A 16 6.37 20.49 0.26
CA TYR A 16 6.41 19.12 0.75
C TYR A 16 5.17 18.37 0.27
N ILE A 17 5.40 17.30 -0.49
CA ILE A 17 4.35 16.38 -0.92
C ILE A 17 4.16 15.33 0.18
N SER A 18 2.91 15.14 0.63
CA SER A 18 2.54 14.15 1.65
C SER A 18 2.14 12.79 1.03
N GLY A 19 1.68 11.85 1.84
CA GLY A 19 1.17 10.52 1.45
C GLY A 19 2.24 9.43 1.42
N HIS A 20 1.90 8.25 1.93
CA HIS A 20 2.74 7.04 1.86
C HIS A 20 1.94 5.77 1.56
N GLU A 21 0.61 5.85 1.60
CA GLU A 21 -0.30 4.78 1.18
C GLU A 21 -0.65 5.00 -0.29
N GLY A 22 0.13 4.39 -1.19
CA GLY A 22 0.07 4.68 -2.63
C GLY A 22 -0.19 3.46 -3.50
N ALA A 23 -1.01 3.64 -4.52
CA ALA A 23 -1.17 2.72 -5.64
C ALA A 23 -1.28 3.51 -6.95
N GLY A 24 -1.02 2.84 -8.06
CA GLY A 24 -1.06 3.50 -9.36
C GLY A 24 -0.88 2.55 -10.53
N THR A 25 -0.66 3.14 -11.70
CA THR A 25 -0.36 2.43 -12.93
C THR A 25 1.05 2.80 -13.38
N ILE A 26 1.84 1.82 -13.81
CA ILE A 26 3.20 2.09 -14.29
C ILE A 26 3.14 2.96 -15.53
N HIS A 27 3.69 4.17 -15.43
CA HIS A 27 3.81 5.12 -16.53
C HIS A 27 5.08 4.91 -17.36
N ALA A 28 6.22 4.67 -16.71
CA ALA A 28 7.51 4.51 -17.37
C ALA A 28 8.45 3.63 -16.55
N VAL A 29 9.39 2.97 -17.23
CA VAL A 29 10.47 2.18 -16.60
C VAL A 29 11.80 2.57 -17.24
N ILE A 30 12.83 2.82 -16.42
CA ILE A 30 14.13 3.34 -16.85
C ILE A 30 15.06 2.23 -17.39
N THR A 31 14.85 0.98 -16.99
CA THR A 31 15.65 -0.18 -17.43
C THR A 31 14.75 -1.37 -17.71
N ALA A 32 15.14 -2.27 -18.61
CA ALA A 32 14.41 -3.51 -18.85
C ALA A 32 14.24 -4.29 -17.53
N VAL A 33 13.02 -4.31 -17.01
CA VAL A 33 12.61 -5.10 -15.85
C VAL A 33 11.65 -6.17 -16.35
N SER A 34 11.93 -7.42 -16.06
CA SER A 34 11.15 -8.55 -16.57
C SER A 34 9.82 -8.77 -15.84
N SER A 35 9.64 -8.19 -14.64
CA SER A 35 8.53 -8.52 -13.74
C SER A 35 7.37 -7.53 -13.76
N ILE A 36 7.55 -6.35 -14.35
CA ILE A 36 6.55 -5.28 -14.41
C ILE A 36 6.67 -4.54 -15.75
N GLN A 37 5.57 -3.98 -16.23
CA GLN A 37 5.56 -3.22 -17.49
C GLN A 37 4.62 -2.02 -17.42
N VAL A 38 4.78 -1.10 -18.36
CA VAL A 38 3.87 0.05 -18.52
C VAL A 38 2.42 -0.44 -18.62
N GLY A 39 1.52 0.19 -17.89
CA GLY A 39 0.11 -0.20 -17.81
C GLY A 39 -0.24 -1.18 -16.69
N ASP A 40 0.74 -1.82 -16.04
CA ASP A 40 0.44 -2.70 -14.91
C ASP A 40 -0.10 -1.88 -13.70
N PRO A 41 -1.19 -2.34 -13.05
CA PRO A 41 -1.64 -1.79 -11.79
C PRO A 41 -0.73 -2.29 -10.66
N ILE A 42 -0.32 -1.38 -9.78
CA ILE A 42 0.62 -1.66 -8.70
C ILE A 42 0.18 -1.03 -7.38
N ALA A 43 0.58 -1.64 -6.27
CA ALA A 43 0.70 -1.01 -4.97
C ALA A 43 2.16 -0.66 -4.67
N ILE A 44 2.36 0.38 -3.88
CA ILE A 44 3.68 0.94 -3.54
C ILE A 44 3.99 0.59 -2.08
N GLU A 45 5.14 -0.02 -1.83
CA GLU A 45 5.73 -0.03 -0.49
C GLU A 45 6.54 1.25 -0.30
N PRO A 46 6.19 2.11 0.67
CA PRO A 46 6.78 3.45 0.79
C PRO A 46 8.20 3.45 1.38
N SER A 47 8.69 2.32 1.87
CA SER A 47 9.90 2.21 2.67
C SER A 47 11.07 1.63 1.88
N VAL A 48 12.03 2.48 1.48
CA VAL A 48 13.24 2.04 0.76
C VAL A 48 14.44 2.02 1.71
N PRO A 49 14.98 0.84 2.06
CA PRO A 49 16.14 0.70 2.93
C PRO A 49 17.46 0.94 2.17
N CYS A 50 18.58 1.04 2.89
CA CYS A 50 19.91 1.18 2.27
C CYS A 50 20.43 -0.08 1.57
N ARG A 51 19.81 -1.24 1.80
CA ARG A 51 20.18 -2.57 1.27
C ARG A 51 21.56 -3.11 1.67
N ARG A 52 22.32 -2.40 2.50
CA ARG A 52 23.71 -2.73 2.84
C ARG A 52 23.97 -3.00 4.32
N CYS A 53 23.10 -2.52 5.22
CA CYS A 53 23.27 -2.66 6.66
C CYS A 53 22.93 -4.08 7.16
N LYS A 54 23.29 -4.39 8.41
CA LYS A 54 23.03 -5.70 9.04
C LYS A 54 21.53 -6.05 9.03
N ALA A 55 20.66 -5.07 9.31
CA ALA A 55 19.21 -5.28 9.33
C ALA A 55 18.68 -5.67 7.94
N SER A 56 19.10 -4.98 6.88
CA SER A 56 18.74 -5.32 5.50
C SER A 56 19.25 -6.71 5.10
N LYS A 57 20.50 -7.04 5.42
CA LYS A 57 21.10 -8.34 5.07
C LYS A 57 20.49 -9.54 5.81
N ARG A 58 19.85 -9.31 6.96
CA ARG A 58 19.18 -10.36 7.76
C ARG A 58 17.66 -10.41 7.51
N GLY A 59 17.16 -9.69 6.50
CA GLY A 59 15.73 -9.70 6.16
C GLY A 59 14.82 -8.87 7.08
N THR A 60 15.38 -8.12 8.04
CA THR A 60 14.63 -7.19 8.91
C THR A 60 14.86 -5.75 8.46
N TYR A 61 14.70 -5.48 7.15
CA TYR A 61 15.08 -4.19 6.56
C TYR A 61 14.22 -3.04 7.05
N ASN A 62 13.02 -3.30 7.58
CA ASN A 62 12.16 -2.34 8.25
C ASN A 62 12.87 -1.63 9.43
N LEU A 63 13.91 -2.25 10.00
CA LEU A 63 14.75 -1.69 11.06
C LEU A 63 16.00 -0.95 10.52
N CYS A 64 16.06 -0.64 9.23
CA CYS A 64 17.18 0.09 8.64
C CYS A 64 17.23 1.54 9.17
N GLN A 65 18.36 1.94 9.75
CA GLN A 65 18.55 3.32 10.24
C GLN A 65 18.66 4.37 9.12
N GLU A 66 19.04 3.95 7.92
CA GLU A 66 19.08 4.78 6.71
C GLU A 66 17.80 4.63 5.87
N MET A 67 16.66 4.31 6.50
CA MET A 67 15.37 4.14 5.80
C MET A 67 14.95 5.45 5.13
N ARG A 68 14.54 5.36 3.86
CA ARG A 68 13.83 6.44 3.16
C ARG A 68 12.36 6.06 3.06
N PHE A 69 11.55 6.62 3.95
CA PHE A 69 10.11 6.38 3.99
C PHE A 69 9.37 7.54 3.31
N ALA A 70 8.44 7.25 2.41
CA ALA A 70 7.65 8.26 1.71
C ALA A 70 6.95 9.20 2.71
N ALA A 71 6.91 10.49 2.42
CA ALA A 71 6.35 11.49 3.33
C ALA A 71 7.02 11.51 4.73
N VAL A 72 8.36 11.42 4.76
CA VAL A 72 9.17 11.76 5.96
C VAL A 72 10.09 12.93 5.63
N PRO A 73 9.83 14.13 6.20
CA PRO A 73 10.71 15.29 6.05
C PRO A 73 12.12 15.03 6.60
N PRO A 74 13.13 15.80 6.17
CA PRO A 74 13.05 16.87 5.14
C PRO A 74 13.22 16.35 3.70
N ASN A 75 13.73 15.13 3.52
CA ASN A 75 14.35 14.71 2.26
C ASN A 75 13.53 13.70 1.44
N VAL A 76 12.35 13.31 1.90
CA VAL A 76 11.52 12.31 1.21
C VAL A 76 10.10 12.80 1.01
N HIS A 77 9.79 13.17 -0.22
CA HIS A 77 8.43 13.45 -0.66
C HIS A 77 7.56 12.20 -0.69
N GLY A 78 6.26 12.41 -0.52
CA GLY A 78 5.25 11.38 -0.51
C GLY A 78 4.59 11.09 -1.85
N THR A 79 3.59 10.21 -1.81
CA THR A 79 2.86 9.65 -2.94
C THR A 79 1.65 10.49 -3.38
N LEU A 80 1.28 11.56 -2.66
CA LEU A 80 0.15 12.45 -2.99
C LEU A 80 0.51 13.39 -4.15
N THR A 81 0.80 12.81 -5.30
CA THR A 81 1.22 13.48 -6.53
C THR A 81 0.81 12.64 -7.74
N LYS A 82 0.76 13.25 -8.93
CA LYS A 82 0.41 12.55 -10.18
C LYS A 82 1.45 11.52 -10.60
N TYR A 83 2.72 11.75 -10.25
CA TYR A 83 3.83 10.88 -10.60
C TYR A 83 4.75 10.70 -9.40
N TYR A 84 5.04 9.45 -9.08
CA TYR A 84 5.93 9.07 -7.99
C TYR A 84 7.00 8.10 -8.50
N ARG A 85 8.26 8.33 -8.14
CA ARG A 85 9.38 7.47 -8.53
C ARG A 85 9.77 6.59 -7.36
N VAL A 86 9.72 5.28 -7.58
CA VAL A 86 10.03 4.25 -6.59
C VAL A 86 10.87 3.14 -7.24
N PRO A 87 11.81 2.50 -6.51
CA PRO A 87 12.54 1.35 -7.03
C PRO A 87 11.61 0.15 -7.29
N LYS A 88 11.94 -0.64 -8.33
CA LYS A 88 11.08 -1.72 -8.82
C LYS A 88 10.85 -2.89 -7.83
N ASP A 89 11.70 -3.03 -6.83
CA ASP A 89 11.60 -4.00 -5.74
C ASP A 89 10.62 -3.57 -4.63
N PHE A 90 10.13 -2.33 -4.67
CA PHE A 90 9.15 -1.76 -3.73
C PHE A 90 7.82 -1.43 -4.43
N VAL A 91 7.56 -2.08 -5.56
CA VAL A 91 6.27 -2.06 -6.24
C VAL A 91 5.77 -3.48 -6.43
N TYR A 92 4.50 -3.67 -6.15
CA TYR A 92 3.86 -4.98 -6.20
C TYR A 92 2.72 -4.92 -7.21
N LYS A 93 2.83 -5.71 -8.28
CA LYS A 93 1.75 -5.86 -9.24
C LYS A 93 0.52 -6.45 -8.54
N VAL A 94 -0.61 -5.78 -8.69
CA VAL A 94 -1.89 -6.25 -8.16
C VAL A 94 -2.71 -6.90 -9.28
N PRO A 95 -3.69 -7.76 -8.96
CA PRO A 95 -4.60 -8.30 -9.97
C PRO A 95 -5.38 -7.17 -10.67
N PRO A 96 -5.67 -7.28 -11.98
CA PRO A 96 -6.37 -6.24 -12.73
C PRO A 96 -7.81 -5.98 -12.24
N GLU A 97 -8.42 -6.95 -11.55
CA GLU A 97 -9.73 -6.83 -10.92
C GLU A 97 -9.73 -6.02 -9.61
N MET A 98 -8.55 -5.81 -9.00
CA MET A 98 -8.42 -5.00 -7.79
C MET A 98 -8.37 -3.52 -8.17
N SER A 99 -9.24 -2.72 -7.56
CA SER A 99 -9.23 -1.27 -7.77
C SER A 99 -7.94 -0.64 -7.18
N LEU A 100 -7.51 0.50 -7.74
CA LEU A 100 -6.36 1.23 -7.18
C LEU A 100 -6.64 1.74 -5.77
N GLN A 101 -7.90 2.03 -5.42
CA GLN A 101 -8.28 2.37 -4.05
C GLN A 101 -8.01 1.19 -3.11
N GLU A 102 -8.44 -0.03 -3.46
CA GLU A 102 -8.15 -1.23 -2.65
C GLU A 102 -6.65 -1.50 -2.57
N ALA A 103 -5.92 -1.36 -3.69
CA ALA A 103 -4.48 -1.54 -3.73
C ALA A 103 -3.72 -0.56 -2.82
N ALA A 104 -4.20 0.68 -2.66
CA ALA A 104 -3.59 1.65 -1.75
C ALA A 104 -3.64 1.21 -0.28
N HIS A 105 -4.67 0.45 0.11
CA HIS A 105 -4.80 -0.11 1.46
C HIS A 105 -3.84 -1.27 1.75
N LEU A 106 -3.10 -1.76 0.74
CA LEU A 106 -2.10 -2.81 0.98
C LEU A 106 -0.96 -2.33 1.88
N GLU A 107 -0.66 -1.03 1.90
CA GLU A 107 0.31 -0.45 2.84
C GLU A 107 -0.16 -0.61 4.30
N PRO A 108 -1.32 -0.08 4.73
CA PRO A 108 -1.75 -0.23 6.12
C PRO A 108 -2.10 -1.69 6.46
N LEU A 109 -2.58 -2.48 5.48
CA LEU A 109 -2.78 -3.91 5.67
C LEU A 109 -1.47 -4.64 5.96
N SER A 110 -0.36 -4.25 5.32
CA SER A 110 0.95 -4.84 5.55
C SER A 110 1.44 -4.63 6.99
N VAL A 111 1.15 -3.47 7.60
CA VAL A 111 1.43 -3.18 9.01
C VAL A 111 0.64 -4.11 9.93
N ALA A 112 -0.64 -4.31 9.64
CA ALA A 112 -1.49 -5.22 10.40
C ALA A 112 -1.00 -6.69 10.28
N VAL A 113 -0.64 -7.14 9.06
CA VAL A 113 -0.05 -8.46 8.83
C VAL A 113 1.30 -8.62 9.53
N HIS A 114 2.15 -7.59 9.53
CA HIS A 114 3.41 -7.64 10.27
C HIS A 114 3.16 -7.80 11.78
N SER A 115 2.22 -7.04 12.32
CA SER A 115 1.88 -7.06 13.76
C SER A 115 1.29 -8.41 14.20
N THR A 116 0.47 -9.06 13.35
CA THR A 116 -0.02 -10.43 13.62
C THR A 116 1.09 -11.47 13.60
N ARG A 117 2.06 -11.36 12.68
CA ARG A 117 3.22 -12.27 12.62
C ARG A 117 4.14 -12.13 13.83
N LEU A 118 4.15 -10.96 14.46
CA LEU A 118 4.84 -10.71 15.73
C LEU A 118 4.00 -11.10 16.96
N GLU A 119 2.80 -11.66 16.76
CA GLU A 119 1.85 -12.03 17.81
C GLU A 119 1.43 -10.85 18.70
N LEU A 120 1.50 -9.62 18.18
CA LEU A 120 1.12 -8.40 18.91
C LEU A 120 -0.38 -8.14 18.87
N ILE A 121 -1.07 -8.59 17.81
CA ILE A 121 -2.51 -8.41 17.57
C ILE A 121 -3.10 -9.61 16.83
N GLU A 122 -4.42 -9.80 16.91
CA GLU A 122 -5.21 -10.64 15.98
C GLU A 122 -5.96 -9.73 15.01
N VAL A 123 -5.84 -9.97 13.70
CA VAL A 123 -6.55 -9.21 12.66
C VAL A 123 -7.68 -10.07 12.09
N SER A 124 -8.89 -9.50 12.07
CA SER A 124 -10.05 -10.08 11.39
C SER A 124 -10.52 -9.12 10.30
N LEU A 125 -10.51 -9.59 9.05
CA LEU A 125 -11.11 -8.84 7.94
C LEU A 125 -12.59 -9.22 7.82
N SER A 126 -13.45 -8.21 7.83
CA SER A 126 -14.89 -8.39 7.63
C SER A 126 -15.32 -7.58 6.40
N TYR A 127 -15.69 -8.27 5.33
CA TYR A 127 -16.27 -7.63 4.15
C TYR A 127 -17.79 -7.62 4.27
N LYS A 128 -18.41 -6.45 4.11
CA LYS A 128 -19.86 -6.32 3.97
C LYS A 128 -20.17 -6.19 2.49
N PHE A 129 -20.79 -7.21 1.91
CA PHE A 129 -21.35 -7.13 0.56
C PHE A 129 -22.82 -6.71 0.67
N ALA A 130 -23.19 -5.63 0.00
CA ALA A 130 -24.59 -5.29 -0.22
C ALA A 130 -25.01 -5.92 -1.56
N VAL A 131 -25.82 -6.98 -1.50
CA VAL A 131 -26.51 -7.47 -2.69
C VAL A 131 -27.78 -6.65 -2.79
N ASN A 132 -27.80 -5.67 -3.69
CA ASN A 132 -29.06 -5.07 -4.11
C ASN A 132 -29.78 -6.13 -4.97
N GLN A 133 -30.61 -6.98 -4.36
CA GLN A 133 -31.64 -7.66 -5.13
C GLN A 133 -32.58 -6.56 -5.62
N LEU A 134 -32.53 -6.26 -6.92
CA LEU A 134 -33.69 -5.68 -7.58
C LEU A 134 -34.72 -6.81 -7.64
N ASP A 135 -35.98 -6.52 -7.32
CA ASP A 135 -37.05 -7.42 -7.70
C ASP A 135 -37.13 -7.47 -9.25
N ASP A 136 -37.89 -8.43 -9.76
CA ASP A 136 -38.21 -8.63 -11.18
C ASP A 136 -38.94 -7.43 -11.83
N HIS A 137 -39.21 -6.38 -11.06
CA HIS A 137 -39.82 -5.12 -11.47
C HIS A 137 -38.87 -3.90 -11.37
N GLY A 138 -37.60 -4.09 -10.97
CA GLY A 138 -36.61 -3.02 -10.90
C GLY A 138 -36.73 -2.10 -9.67
N ASN A 139 -37.48 -2.52 -8.63
CA ASN A 139 -37.61 -1.76 -7.39
C ASN A 139 -36.58 -2.23 -6.35
N THR A 140 -36.11 -1.29 -5.52
CA THR A 140 -35.26 -1.59 -4.35
C THR A 140 -36.14 -2.06 -3.18
N PRO A 141 -35.89 -3.25 -2.59
CA PRO A 141 -36.65 -3.73 -1.43
C PRO A 141 -36.47 -2.79 -0.23
N ARG A 142 -37.59 -2.40 0.39
CA ARG A 142 -37.63 -1.49 1.54
C ARG A 142 -37.48 -2.25 2.86
N SER A 143 -36.46 -3.10 2.99
CA SER A 143 -35.90 -3.59 4.27
C SER A 143 -34.79 -4.62 4.01
N MET A 144 -33.62 -4.38 4.60
CA MET A 144 -32.56 -5.38 4.72
C MET A 144 -32.96 -6.39 5.80
N ALA A 145 -33.31 -7.61 5.39
CA ALA A 145 -33.36 -8.77 6.26
C ALA A 145 -32.50 -9.89 5.64
N TYR A 146 -31.54 -10.40 6.40
CA TYR A 146 -30.78 -11.60 6.04
C TYR A 146 -31.71 -12.83 6.12
N PRO A 147 -31.87 -13.65 5.07
CA PRO A 147 -32.94 -14.66 5.06
C PRO A 147 -32.70 -15.95 5.85
N ASP A 148 -31.54 -16.23 6.46
CA ASP A 148 -31.30 -17.62 6.90
C ASP A 148 -30.50 -17.88 8.20
N GLY A 149 -29.96 -16.88 8.88
CA GLY A 149 -29.29 -17.14 10.17
C GLY A 149 -28.07 -18.06 10.07
N SER A 150 -26.91 -17.44 9.81
CA SER A 150 -25.53 -18.01 9.82
C SER A 150 -25.22 -18.95 8.63
N GLN A 151 -24.03 -18.89 8.01
CA GLN A 151 -22.81 -19.46 8.61
C GLN A 151 -21.50 -18.69 8.32
N HIS A 152 -20.68 -18.71 9.36
CA HIS A 152 -19.26 -18.42 9.46
C HIS A 152 -18.46 -19.21 8.40
N ILE A 153 -17.73 -18.53 7.51
CA ILE A 153 -16.61 -19.17 6.81
C ILE A 153 -15.53 -19.41 7.89
N PRO A 154 -14.98 -20.62 8.06
CA PRO A 154 -13.93 -20.86 9.05
C PRO A 154 -12.73 -19.93 8.78
N LYS A 155 -12.36 -19.12 9.79
CA LYS A 155 -11.31 -18.07 9.75
C LYS A 155 -9.99 -18.49 9.08
N GLN A 156 -9.69 -19.79 9.03
CA GLN A 156 -8.44 -20.33 8.47
C GLN A 156 -8.39 -20.35 6.93
N GLN A 157 -9.54 -20.36 6.23
CA GLN A 157 -9.55 -20.67 4.79
C GLN A 157 -9.40 -19.43 3.89
N GLN A 158 -9.84 -18.25 4.36
CA GLN A 158 -9.69 -16.98 3.63
C GLN A 158 -8.27 -16.39 3.75
N LEU A 159 -7.63 -16.53 4.92
CA LEU A 159 -6.24 -16.09 5.12
C LEU A 159 -5.26 -16.83 4.20
N ASN A 160 -5.51 -18.12 3.96
CA ASN A 160 -4.62 -18.96 3.16
C ASN A 160 -4.62 -18.61 1.67
N THR A 161 -5.69 -18.02 1.13
CA THR A 161 -5.75 -17.62 -0.28
C THR A 161 -4.93 -16.36 -0.53
N ILE A 162 -4.92 -15.41 0.42
CA ILE A 162 -4.11 -14.19 0.37
C ILE A 162 -2.64 -14.48 0.73
N LEU A 163 -2.38 -15.43 1.65
CA LEU A 163 -1.00 -15.77 2.05
C LEU A 163 -0.29 -16.72 1.06
N LYS A 164 -1.01 -17.55 0.28
CA LYS A 164 -0.40 -18.46 -0.71
C LYS A 164 0.20 -17.72 -1.91
N SER A 165 -0.30 -16.55 -2.28
CA SER A 165 0.32 -15.72 -3.33
C SER A 165 1.66 -15.10 -2.90
N HIS A 166 1.96 -15.05 -1.59
CA HIS A 166 3.23 -14.54 -1.07
C HIS A 166 4.33 -15.60 -0.83
N LYS A 167 4.05 -16.89 -1.03
CA LYS A 167 5.07 -17.96 -0.88
C LYS A 167 6.10 -18.02 -2.00
N HIS A 168 5.93 -17.31 -3.12
CA HIS A 168 6.85 -17.34 -4.25
C HIS A 168 7.69 -16.07 -4.44
N GLY A 169 7.67 -15.13 -3.48
CA GLY A 169 8.38 -13.85 -3.59
C GLY A 169 9.53 -13.61 -2.62
N MET A 170 9.68 -14.42 -1.56
CA MET A 170 10.79 -14.25 -0.61
C MET A 170 11.90 -15.25 -0.92
N ILE A 171 13.00 -14.68 -1.42
CA ILE A 171 14.30 -15.28 -1.67
C ILE A 171 14.68 -16.15 -0.45
N THR A 172 14.71 -17.46 -0.67
CA THR A 172 15.58 -18.35 0.10
C THR A 172 16.98 -18.19 -0.50
N GLY A 173 17.92 -17.75 0.33
CA GLY A 173 19.31 -17.48 -0.02
C GLY A 173 19.99 -16.76 1.13
#